data_AF-A0AA35WMH6-F1
#
_entry.id   AF-A0AA35WMH6-F1
#
_cell.length_a   1.000
_cell.length_b   1.000
_cell.length_c   1.000
_cell.angle_alpha   90.00
_cell.angle_beta   90.00
_cell.angle_gamma   90.00
#
_symmetry.space_group_name_H-M   'P 1'
#
loop_
_entity.id
_entity.type
_entity.pdbx_description
1 polymer ?
#
loop_
_entity_poly.entity_id
_entity_poly.type
_entity_poly.pdbx_seq_one_letter_code
_entity_poly.pdbx_strand_id
1 'polypeptide(L)'
;MCSYKAVKVFFEVWGMQTKVESAVHKAILDIIIKGHKQAFLWMDEWYGMTIDDVRNLNRNCMKRPTTKYWKDWKYQNHQNPQT
;
A
#
# COMPACT_ATOMS: atom_id res chain seq x y z
N MET A 1 -16.08 -10.13 5.02
CA MET A 1 -16.46 -8.90 4.28
C MET A 1 -16.02 -9.02 2.83
N CYS A 2 -16.66 -8.32 1.89
CA CYS A 2 -16.27 -8.27 0.48
C CYS A 2 -16.21 -6.80 0.02
N SER A 3 -15.19 -6.44 -0.77
CA SER A 3 -15.07 -5.13 -1.39
C SER A 3 -15.14 -5.28 -2.90
N TYR A 4 -16.17 -4.69 -3.51
CA TYR A 4 -16.33 -4.66 -4.96
C TYR A 4 -15.63 -3.43 -5.53
N LYS A 5 -14.51 -3.65 -6.22
CA LYS A 5 -13.71 -2.57 -6.82
C LYS A 5 -13.88 -2.61 -8.35
N ALA A 6 -14.79 -1.81 -8.87
CA ALA A 6 -14.96 -1.63 -10.31
C ALA A 6 -13.84 -0.71 -10.85
N VAL A 7 -13.03 -1.23 -11.77
CA VAL A 7 -11.87 -0.52 -12.33
C VAL A 7 -12.11 -0.25 -13.80
N LYS A 8 -11.92 1.01 -14.22
CA LYS A 8 -11.98 1.43 -15.63
C LYS A 8 -10.67 2.14 -15.98
N VAL A 9 -10.02 1.69 -17.05
CA VAL A 9 -8.77 2.28 -17.55
C VAL A 9 -9.03 2.84 -18.94
N PHE A 10 -8.48 4.01 -19.21
CA PHE A 10 -8.53 4.65 -20.52
C PHE A 10 -7.12 5.05 -20.93
N PHE A 11 -6.66 4.57 -22.09
CA PHE A 11 -5.34 4.91 -22.61
C PHE A 11 -5.38 5.14 -24.13
N GLU A 12 -5.52 6.40 -24.52
CA GLU A 12 -5.72 6.81 -25.91
C GLU A 12 -4.40 7.09 -26.63
N VAL A 13 -3.57 6.06 -26.80
CA VAL A 13 -2.35 6.14 -27.61
C VAL A 13 -2.42 5.14 -28.75
N TRP A 14 -2.28 5.66 -29.97
CA TRP A 14 -2.36 4.87 -31.19
C TRP A 14 -1.34 3.71 -31.17
N GLY A 15 -1.82 2.51 -31.52
CA GLY A 15 -1.00 1.29 -31.56
C GLY A 15 -0.66 0.67 -30.21
N MET A 16 -0.96 1.33 -29.07
CA MET A 16 -0.61 0.82 -27.73
C MET A 16 -1.78 0.68 -26.75
N GLN A 17 -2.94 1.26 -27.07
CA GLN A 17 -4.16 1.25 -26.25
C GLN A 17 -4.41 -0.08 -25.51
N THR A 18 -4.74 -1.14 -26.25
CA THR A 18 -5.17 -2.43 -25.69
C THR A 18 -4.08 -3.09 -24.82
N LYS A 19 -2.81 -3.00 -25.25
CA LYS A 19 -1.70 -3.63 -24.53
C LYS A 19 -1.47 -2.93 -23.18
N VAL A 20 -1.50 -1.60 -23.16
CA VAL A 20 -1.28 -0.82 -21.94
C VAL A 20 -2.48 -0.94 -21.02
N GLU A 21 -3.71 -0.82 -21.50
CA GLU A 21 -4.91 -0.98 -20.67
C GLU A 21 -4.95 -2.37 -20.01
N SER A 22 -4.63 -3.43 -20.76
CA SER A 22 -4.54 -4.79 -20.21
C SER A 22 -3.42 -4.92 -19.17
N ALA A 23 -2.25 -4.32 -19.41
CA ALA A 23 -1.13 -4.34 -18.48
C ALA A 23 -1.48 -3.61 -17.16
N VAL A 24 -2.14 -2.46 -17.25
CA VAL A 24 -2.58 -1.68 -16.08
C VAL A 24 -3.62 -2.46 -15.27
N HIS A 25 -4.58 -3.11 -15.92
CA HIS A 25 -5.55 -3.97 -15.21
C HIS A 25 -4.86 -5.09 -14.42
N LYS A 26 -3.84 -5.74 -15.00
CA LYS A 26 -3.05 -6.78 -14.29
C LYS A 26 -2.27 -6.19 -13.12
N ALA A 27 -1.62 -5.05 -13.31
CA ALA A 27 -0.88 -4.37 -12.25
C ALA A 27 -1.79 -3.97 -11.07
N ILE A 28 -3.00 -3.45 -11.36
CA ILE A 28 -3.98 -3.11 -10.33
C ILE A 28 -4.44 -4.35 -9.56
N LEU A 29 -4.71 -5.46 -10.26
CA LEU A 29 -5.09 -6.72 -9.61
C LEU A 29 -4.00 -7.20 -8.65
N ASP A 30 -2.75 -7.18 -9.10
CA ASP A 30 -1.60 -7.58 -8.27
C ASP A 30 -1.45 -6.72 -7.02
N ILE A 31 -1.56 -5.39 -7.18
CA ILE A 31 -1.50 -4.44 -6.05
C ILE A 31 -2.63 -4.71 -5.06
N ILE A 32 -3.86 -4.89 -5.55
CA ILE A 32 -5.02 -5.13 -4.70
C ILE A 32 -4.86 -6.44 -3.93
N ILE A 33 -4.45 -7.53 -4.57
CA ILE A 33 -4.29 -8.83 -3.90
C ILE A 33 -3.17 -8.74 -2.84
N LYS A 34 -2.01 -8.18 -3.19
CA LYS A 34 -0.88 -8.02 -2.26
C LYS A 34 -1.27 -7.12 -1.08
N GLY A 35 -1.95 -6.01 -1.35
CA GLY A 35 -2.42 -5.08 -0.33
C GLY A 35 -3.41 -5.71 0.64
N HIS A 36 -4.37 -6.53 0.17
CA HIS A 36 -5.30 -7.22 1.07
C HIS A 36 -4.59 -8.27 1.93
N LYS A 37 -3.61 -9.00 1.38
CA LYS A 37 -2.79 -9.93 2.16
C LYS A 37 -2.03 -9.18 3.26
N GLN A 38 -1.36 -8.07 2.92
CA GLN A 38 -0.64 -7.24 3.88
C GLN A 38 -1.55 -6.64 4.95
N ALA A 39 -2.69 -6.07 4.56
CA ALA A 39 -3.65 -5.51 5.50
C ALA A 39 -4.16 -6.55 6.51
N PHE A 40 -4.34 -7.80 6.07
CA PHE A 40 -4.69 -8.90 6.95
C PHE A 40 -3.52 -9.33 7.84
N LEU A 41 -2.30 -9.45 7.30
CA LEU A 41 -1.12 -9.81 8.09
C LEU A 41 -0.78 -8.77 9.17
N TRP A 42 -1.06 -7.49 8.93
CA TRP A 42 -0.87 -6.42 9.90
C TRP A 42 -2.07 -6.18 10.82
N MET A 43 -3.01 -7.14 10.93
CA MET A 43 -4.21 -6.96 11.74
C MET A 43 -3.89 -6.59 13.19
N ASP A 44 -2.90 -7.23 13.79
CA ASP A 44 -2.51 -6.96 15.18
C ASP A 44 -1.98 -5.54 15.39
N GLU A 45 -1.48 -4.87 14.35
CA GLU A 45 -0.94 -3.51 14.44
C GLU A 45 -2.04 -2.44 14.45
N TRP A 46 -3.15 -2.68 13.75
CA TRP A 46 -4.24 -1.70 13.63
C TRP A 46 -5.51 -2.09 14.41
N TYR A 47 -5.61 -3.33 14.89
CA TYR A 47 -6.74 -3.77 15.70
C TYR A 47 -6.76 -3.01 17.03
N GLY A 48 -7.86 -2.29 17.28
CA GLY A 48 -8.03 -1.45 18.47
C GLY A 48 -7.63 0.03 18.30
N MET A 49 -7.09 0.43 17.14
CA MET A 49 -6.86 1.84 16.85
C MET A 49 -8.17 2.62 16.70
N THR A 50 -8.19 3.85 17.22
CA THR A 50 -9.27 4.80 16.95
C THR A 50 -9.03 5.55 15.64
N ILE A 51 -10.09 6.18 15.10
CA ILE A 51 -9.95 7.02 13.91
C ILE A 51 -8.99 8.20 14.13
N ASP A 52 -8.88 8.70 15.36
CA ASP A 52 -7.97 9.80 15.70
C ASP A 52 -6.51 9.36 15.72
N ASP A 53 -6.22 8.12 16.13
CA ASP A 53 -4.89 7.52 16.02
C ASP A 53 -4.46 7.42 14.55
N VAL A 54 -5.37 6.98 13.67
CA VAL A 54 -5.12 6.91 12.22
C VAL A 54 -4.85 8.30 11.63
N ARG A 55 -5.59 9.33 12.04
CA ARG A 55 -5.35 10.71 11.60
C ARG A 55 -4.00 11.25 12.08
N ASN A 56 -3.62 10.95 13.32
CA ASN A 56 -2.32 11.31 13.88
C ASN A 56 -1.17 10.62 13.13
N LEU A 57 -1.30 9.32 12.86
CA LEU A 57 -0.35 8.56 12.06
C LEU A 57 -0.17 9.18 10.67
N ASN A 58 -1.26 9.48 9.96
CA ASN A 58 -1.21 10.12 8.64
C ASN A 58 -0.50 11.48 8.67
N ARG A 59 -0.81 12.33 9.66
CA ARG A 59 -0.11 13.62 9.86
C ARG A 59 1.40 13.42 10.08
N ASN A 60 1.78 12.44 10.90
CA ASN A 60 3.18 12.14 11.20
C ASN A 60 3.92 11.54 10.00
N CYS A 61 3.26 10.76 9.16
CA CYS A 61 3.83 10.24 7.92
C CYS A 61 4.02 11.35 6.88
N MET A 62 3.03 12.24 6.71
CA MET A 62 3.11 13.33 5.73
C MET A 62 4.19 14.37 6.07
N LYS A 63 4.46 14.59 7.36
CA LYS A 63 5.53 15.49 7.83
C LYS A 63 6.94 14.89 7.72
N ARG A 64 7.07 13.58 7.48
CA ARG A 64 8.37 12.88 7.46
C ARG A 64 8.91 12.78 6.02
N PRO A 65 10.10 13.33 5.71
CA PRO A 65 10.74 13.13 4.42
C PRO A 65 11.06 11.66 4.17
N THR A 66 10.79 11.16 2.95
CA THR A 66 10.98 9.77 2.52
C THR A 66 12.40 9.23 2.73
N THR A 67 13.40 10.11 2.82
CA THR A 67 14.81 9.77 3.05
C THR A 67 15.11 9.29 4.48
N LYS A 68 14.26 9.59 5.46
CA LYS A 68 14.49 9.21 6.86
C LYS A 68 13.95 7.80 7.20
N TYR A 69 12.88 7.37 6.52
CA TYR A 69 12.19 6.11 6.81
C TYR A 69 13.06 4.86 6.62
N TRP A 70 13.79 4.75 5.49
CA TRP A 70 14.66 3.60 5.22
C TRP A 70 15.84 3.49 6.19
N LYS A 71 16.34 4.62 6.69
CA LYS A 71 17.41 4.64 7.69
C LYS A 71 16.88 4.19 9.04
N ASP A 72 15.76 4.76 9.48
CA ASP A 72 15.17 4.46 10.79
C ASP A 72 14.59 3.02 10.84
N TRP A 73 13.94 2.53 9.78
CA TRP A 73 13.43 1.16 9.68
C TRP A 73 14.56 0.11 9.63
N LYS A 74 15.67 0.38 8.91
CA LYS A 74 16.85 -0.51 8.97
C LYS A 74 17.50 -0.51 10.36
N TYR A 75 17.57 0.64 11.03
CA TYR A 75 18.12 0.72 12.39
C TYR A 75 17.28 -0.07 13.41
N GLN A 76 15.95 -0.01 13.30
CA GLN A 76 15.05 -0.71 14.22
C GLN A 76 15.01 -2.23 13.98
N ASN A 77 15.09 -2.70 12.73
CA ASN A 77 15.05 -4.14 12.43
C ASN A 77 16.41 -4.86 12.56
N HIS A 78 17.54 -4.15 12.59
CA HIS A 78 18.85 -4.74 12.91
C HIS A 78 19.11 -4.91 14.41
N GLN A 79 18.26 -4.34 15.29
CA GLN A 79 18.41 -4.43 16.75
C GLN A 79 17.60 -5.55 17.40
N ASN A 80 16.76 -6.30 16.67
CA ASN A 80 16.06 -7.46 17.20
C ASN A 80 16.11 -8.66 16.24
N PRO A 81 17.14 -9.53 16.34
CA PRO A 81 17.33 -10.68 15.45
C PRO A 81 16.48 -11.90 15.83
N GLN A 82 15.22 -11.72 16.25
CA GLN A 82 14.34 -12.81 16.66
C GLN A 82 13.02 -12.86 15.87
N THR A 83 13.14 -13.20 14.58
CA THR A 83 12.22 -14.09 13.82
C THR A 83 13.03 -14.78 12.74
#